data_AF-A0A955DTS9-F1
#
_entry.id   AF-A0A955DTS9-F1
#
_cell.length_a   1.000
_cell.length_b   1.000
_cell.length_c   1.000
_cell.angle_alpha   90.00
_cell.angle_beta   90.00
_cell.angle_gamma   90.00
#
_symmetry.space_group_name_H-M   'P 1'
#
loop_
_entity.id
_entity.type
_entity.pdbx_description
1 polymer ?
#
loop_
_entity_poly.entity_id
_entity_poly.type
_entity_poly.pdbx_seq_one_letter_code
_entity_poly.pdbx_strand_id
1 'polypeptide(L)'
;MTPSPHGPEPPRPHRAFALVLAGGGARGYAHAGVLKALQHYGCRPSALVGVSMGAVVGTAWAARGDWYETLLALDTQVFPGPMSDRT
;
A
#
# COMPACT_ATOMS: atom_id res chain seq x y z
N MET A 1 -9.06 40.38 27.16
CA MET A 1 -8.77 39.26 26.25
C MET A 1 -9.97 38.33 26.30
N THR A 2 -10.83 38.34 25.29
CA THR A 2 -11.93 37.37 25.17
C THR A 2 -11.33 36.03 24.71
N PRO A 3 -11.70 34.89 25.32
CA PRO A 3 -11.24 33.60 24.83
C PRO A 3 -11.76 33.36 23.41
N SER A 4 -10.92 32.79 22.55
CA SER A 4 -11.31 32.44 21.18
C SER A 4 -12.49 31.45 21.18
N PRO A 5 -13.49 31.63 20.31
CA PRO A 5 -14.75 30.86 20.31
C PRO A 5 -14.62 29.43 19.76
N HIS A 6 -13.42 28.99 19.40
CA HIS A 6 -13.20 27.70 18.79
C HIS A 6 -12.41 26.81 19.76
N GLY A 7 -13.13 25.88 20.39
CA GLY A 7 -12.53 24.69 20.98
C GLY A 7 -11.75 23.90 19.93
N PRO A 8 -10.99 22.87 20.33
CA PRO A 8 -10.17 22.10 19.39
C PRO A 8 -11.03 21.58 18.22
N GLU A 9 -10.64 21.95 16.99
CA GLU A 9 -11.30 21.47 15.77
C GLU A 9 -11.22 19.94 15.76
N PRO A 10 -12.33 19.22 15.54
CA PRO A 10 -12.28 17.77 15.43
C PRO A 10 -11.29 17.37 14.32
N PRO A 11 -10.54 16.27 14.49
CA PRO A 11 -9.59 15.83 13.49
C PRO A 11 -10.30 15.67 12.15
N ARG A 12 -9.81 16.38 11.13
CA ARG A 12 -10.40 16.32 9.80
C ARG A 12 -10.30 14.89 9.30
N PRO A 13 -11.39 14.27 8.84
CA PRO A 13 -11.33 12.94 8.24
C PRO A 13 -10.33 12.97 7.08
N HIS A 14 -9.53 11.91 6.95
CA HIS A 14 -8.62 11.78 5.82
C HIS A 14 -9.40 11.96 4.52
N ARG A 15 -8.93 12.85 3.64
CA ARG A 15 -9.55 13.04 2.33
C ARG A 15 -9.48 11.73 1.56
N ALA A 16 -10.58 11.38 0.89
CA ALA A 16 -10.61 10.23 -0.02
C ALA A 16 -9.49 10.35 -1.06
N PHE A 17 -8.75 9.26 -1.27
CA PHE A 17 -7.63 9.21 -2.20
C PHE A 17 -7.55 7.85 -2.90
N ALA A 18 -6.99 7.84 -4.11
CA ALA A 18 -6.60 6.63 -4.81
C ALA A 18 -5.11 6.35 -4.58
N LEU A 19 -4.75 5.09 -4.40
CA LEU A 19 -3.36 4.65 -4.27
C LEU A 19 -2.92 3.92 -5.54
N VAL A 20 -1.84 4.40 -6.16
CA VAL A 20 -1.28 3.84 -7.40
C VAL A 20 0.00 3.06 -7.07
N LEU A 21 0.01 1.77 -7.39
CA LEU A 21 1.09 0.83 -7.11
C LEU A 21 1.80 0.44 -8.41
N ALA A 22 2.99 0.99 -8.62
CA ALA A 22 3.80 0.68 -9.79
C ALA A 22 4.32 -0.78 -9.80
N GLY A 23 4.74 -1.25 -10.97
CA GLY A 23 5.43 -2.53 -11.12
C GLY A 23 6.87 -2.48 -10.60
N GLY A 24 7.51 -3.65 -10.46
CA GLY A 24 8.90 -3.71 -9.99
C GLY A 24 9.47 -5.11 -9.75
N GLY A 25 8.82 -6.17 -10.24
CA GLY A 25 9.19 -7.57 -9.97
C GLY A 25 9.22 -7.86 -8.46
N ALA A 26 10.25 -8.58 -8.01
CA ALA A 26 10.43 -8.93 -6.60
C ALA A 26 10.52 -7.70 -5.65
N ARG A 27 11.01 -6.54 -6.13
CA ARG A 27 11.04 -5.32 -5.29
C ARG A 27 9.64 -4.73 -5.03
N GLY A 28 8.64 -5.11 -5.82
CA GLY A 28 7.27 -4.65 -5.65
C GLY A 28 6.62 -5.07 -4.32
N TYR A 29 7.19 -6.05 -3.60
CA TYR A 29 6.76 -6.39 -2.24
C TYR A 29 6.87 -5.23 -1.25
N ALA A 30 7.71 -4.22 -1.52
CA ALA A 30 7.80 -3.01 -0.72
C ALA A 30 6.44 -2.28 -0.58
N HIS A 31 5.54 -2.42 -1.56
CA HIS A 31 4.18 -1.88 -1.50
C HIS A 31 3.39 -2.44 -0.31
N ALA A 32 3.66 -3.67 0.15
CA ALA A 32 3.03 -4.24 1.33
C ALA A 32 3.36 -3.45 2.60
N GLY A 33 4.60 -2.94 2.71
CA GLY A 33 5.02 -2.07 3.82
C GLY A 33 4.25 -0.76 3.84
N VAL A 34 4.04 -0.14 2.67
CA VAL A 34 3.23 1.08 2.53
C VAL A 34 1.79 0.81 2.97
N LEU A 35 1.18 -0.29 2.54
CA LEU A 35 -0.18 -0.66 2.94
C LEU A 35 -0.30 -0.92 4.45
N LYS A 36 0.68 -1.58 5.07
CA LYS A 36 0.72 -1.75 6.55
C LYS A 36 0.82 -0.41 7.27
N ALA A 37 1.66 0.50 6.78
CA ALA A 37 1.78 1.84 7.37
C ALA A 37 0.46 2.62 7.24
N LEU A 38 -0.13 2.65 6.04
CA LEU A 38 -1.43 3.28 5.80
C LEU A 38 -2.51 2.72 6.73
N GLN A 39 -2.58 1.39 6.88
CA GLN A 39 -3.51 0.73 7.79
C GLN A 39 -3.26 1.11 9.26
N HIS A 40 -1.99 1.16 9.70
CA HIS A 40 -1.62 1.56 11.05
C HIS A 40 -2.08 2.99 11.39
N TYR A 41 -1.98 3.91 10.42
CA TYR A 41 -2.44 5.29 10.58
C TYR A 41 -3.94 5.51 10.29
N GLY A 42 -4.70 4.45 9.98
CA GLY A 42 -6.12 4.58 9.62
C GLY A 42 -6.38 5.26 8.26
N CYS A 43 -5.35 5.40 7.43
CA CYS A 43 -5.42 5.98 6.09
C CYS A 43 -5.87 4.92 5.08
N ARG A 44 -7.18 4.76 4.87
CA ARG A 44 -7.70 3.78 3.91
C ARG A 44 -7.90 4.40 2.51
N PRO A 45 -7.20 3.92 1.46
CA PRO A 45 -7.47 4.37 0.11
C PRO A 45 -8.88 3.97 -0.34
N SER A 46 -9.54 4.85 -1.08
CA SER A 46 -10.86 4.63 -1.67
C SER A 46 -10.80 3.82 -2.97
N ALA A 47 -9.65 3.81 -3.63
CA ALA A 47 -9.39 3.06 -4.86
C ALA A 47 -7.93 2.61 -4.93
N LEU A 48 -7.70 1.47 -5.57
CA LEU A 48 -6.37 0.94 -5.87
C LEU A 48 -6.21 0.82 -7.38
N VAL A 49 -5.05 1.26 -7.87
CA VAL A 49 -4.62 1.05 -9.25
C VAL A 49 -3.25 0.39 -9.19
N GLY A 50 -3.02 -0.68 -9.93
CA GLY A 50 -1.74 -1.39 -9.88
C GLY A 50 -1.35 -2.03 -11.20
N VAL A 51 -0.05 -2.21 -11.41
CA VAL A 51 0.52 -2.94 -12.55
C VAL A 51 1.54 -3.98 -12.08
N SER A 52 1.56 -5.17 -12.71
CA SER A 52 2.48 -6.27 -12.36
C SER A 52 2.42 -6.59 -10.85
N MET A 53 3.56 -6.59 -10.15
CA MET A 53 3.60 -6.82 -8.70
C MET A 53 2.74 -5.81 -7.91
N GLY A 54 2.62 -4.57 -8.35
CA GLY A 54 1.71 -3.60 -7.73
C GLY A 54 0.23 -3.99 -7.82
N ALA A 55 -0.18 -4.63 -8.92
CA ALA A 55 -1.53 -5.19 -9.05
C ALA A 55 -1.74 -6.38 -8.12
N VAL A 56 -0.75 -7.28 -8.03
CA VAL A 56 -0.80 -8.45 -7.13
C VAL A 56 -0.94 -8.00 -5.67
N VAL A 57 -0.07 -7.09 -5.21
CA VAL A 57 -0.12 -6.58 -3.84
C VAL A 57 -1.42 -5.84 -3.55
N GLY A 58 -1.86 -4.96 -4.45
CA GLY A 58 -3.10 -4.20 -4.28
C GLY A 58 -4.36 -5.08 -4.25
N THR A 59 -4.42 -6.08 -5.13
CA THR A 59 -5.55 -7.04 -5.16
C THR A 59 -5.57 -7.94 -3.93
N ALA A 60 -4.41 -8.45 -3.48
CA ALA A 60 -4.31 -9.22 -2.25
C ALA A 60 -4.87 -8.43 -1.07
N TRP A 61 -4.44 -7.18 -0.89
CA TRP A 61 -4.91 -6.29 0.18
C TRP A 61 -6.41 -5.99 0.12
N ALA A 62 -6.98 -5.85 -1.08
CA ALA A 62 -8.40 -5.56 -1.26
C ALA A 62 -9.30 -6.78 -1.05
N ALA A 63 -8.81 -7.98 -1.34
CA ALA A 63 -9.64 -9.18 -1.45
C ALA A 63 -9.95 -9.86 -0.11
N ARG A 64 -9.03 -9.89 0.87
CA ARG A 64 -9.17 -10.73 2.08
C ARG A 64 -8.55 -10.16 3.36
N GLY A 65 -8.97 -10.70 4.52
CA GLY A 65 -8.42 -10.34 5.83
C GLY A 65 -7.01 -10.90 6.08
N ASP A 66 -6.66 -12.00 5.43
CA ASP A 66 -5.36 -12.68 5.48
C ASP A 66 -4.43 -12.27 4.32
N TRP A 67 -4.62 -11.05 3.80
CA TRP A 67 -3.93 -10.55 2.61
C TRP A 67 -2.41 -10.62 2.70
N TYR A 68 -1.85 -10.40 3.89
CA TYR A 68 -0.41 -10.36 4.09
C TYR A 68 0.20 -11.76 3.96
N GLU A 69 -0.43 -12.76 4.58
CA GLU A 69 0.00 -14.16 4.47
C GLU A 69 -0.19 -14.70 3.05
N THR A 70 -1.33 -14.36 2.42
CA THR A 70 -1.59 -14.69 1.02
C THR A 70 -0.49 -14.13 0.11
N LEU A 71 -0.06 -12.90 0.36
CA LEU A 71 1.01 -12.27 -0.41
C LEU A 71 2.37 -12.93 -0.15
N LEU A 72 2.69 -13.30 1.10
CA LEU A 72 3.95 -13.99 1.43
C LEU A 72 4.02 -15.41 0.87
N ALA A 73 2.88 -16.08 0.72
CA ALA A 73 2.79 -17.41 0.14
C ALA A 73 2.93 -17.42 -1.40
N LEU A 74 2.99 -16.24 -2.03
CA LEU A 74 3.10 -16.13 -3.48
C LEU A 74 4.50 -16.58 -3.95
N ASP A 75 4.54 -17.61 -4.79
CA ASP A 75 5.80 -18.09 -5.36
C ASP A 75 6.40 -17.04 -6.30
N THR A 76 7.61 -16.59 -5.99
CA THR A 76 8.34 -15.58 -6.74
C THR A 76 9.50 -16.14 -7.55
N GLN A 77 9.73 -17.46 -7.51
CA GLN A 77 10.83 -18.10 -8.24
C GLN A 77 10.70 -17.96 -9.77
N VAL A 78 9.52 -17.60 -10.25
CA VAL A 78 9.24 -17.29 -11.66
C VAL A 78 9.81 -15.93 -12.09
N PHE A 79 10.11 -15.00 -11.15
CA PHE A 79 10.68 -13.71 -11.52
C PHE A 79 12.18 -13.84 -11.82
N PRO A 80 12.66 -13.28 -12.95
CA PRO A 80 14.08 -13.29 -13.25
C PRO A 80 14.84 -12.62 -12.11
N GLY A 81 15.91 -13.27 -11.66
CA GLY A 81 16.82 -12.72 -10.65
C GLY A 81 17.44 -11.38 -11.10
N PRO A 82 18.09 -10.64 -10.19
CA PRO A 82 18.80 -9.44 -10.57
C PRO A 82 19.75 -9.76 -11.72
N MET A 83 19.61 -9.05 -12.84
CA MET A 83 20.58 -9.13 -13.92
C MET A 83 21.96 -8.83 -13.33
N SER A 84 22.86 -9.82 -13.33
CA SER A 84 24.26 -9.58 -13.08
C SER A 84 24.74 -8.48 -14.03
N ASP A 85 25.43 -7.48 -13.50
CA ASP A 85 26.04 -6.43 -14.29
C ASP A 85 26.89 -7.12 -15.38
N ARG A 86 26.54 -6.89 -16.65
CA ARG A 86 27.36 -7.35 -17.77
C ARG A 86 28.45 -6.30 -17.96
N THR A 87 29.58 -6.50 -17.29
CA THR A 87 30.87 -5.97 -17.72
C THR A 87 31.48 -6.83 -18.81
#